data_AF-J4THP3-F1
#
_entry.id   AF-J4THP3-F1
#
_cell.length_a   1.000
_cell.length_b   1.000
_cell.length_c   1.000
_cell.angle_alpha   90.00
_cell.angle_beta   90.00
_cell.angle_gamma   90.00
#
_symmetry.space_group_name_H-M   'P 1'
#
loop_
_entity.id
_entity.type
_entity.pdbx_description
1 polymer ?
#
loop_
_entity_poly.entity_id
_entity_poly.type
_entity_poly.pdbx_seq_one_letter_code
_entity_poly.pdbx_strand_id
1 'polypeptide(L)' 'MSRTDQPCGAQFTHGNLLNIGQKLNYRNATCAVGADHLVACLDTTRGQHGFVLKPSGSVAF' A
#
# COMPACT_ATOMS: atom_id res chain seq x y z
N MET A 1 3.74 7.45 17.36
CA MET A 1 3.21 7.26 15.99
C MET A 1 3.05 8.63 15.38
N SER A 2 4.00 9.05 14.55
CA SER A 2 4.04 10.43 14.05
C SER A 2 3.04 10.59 12.92
N ARG A 3 1.89 11.21 13.21
CA ARG A 3 1.04 11.79 12.16
C ARG A 3 1.86 12.89 11.51
N THR A 4 2.18 12.74 10.23
CA THR A 4 2.68 13.86 9.44
C THR A 4 1.51 14.82 9.22
N ASP A 5 1.68 16.10 9.57
CA ASP A 5 0.72 17.20 9.32
C ASP A 5 0.57 17.54 7.82
N GLN A 6 0.77 16.56 6.94
CA GLN A 6 0.71 16.76 5.50
C GLN A 6 -0.76 16.69 5.04
N PRO A 7 -1.23 17.69 4.27
CA PRO A 7 -2.58 17.66 3.72
C PRO A 7 -2.77 16.41 2.86
N CYS A 8 -3.96 15.80 2.90
CA CYS A 8 -4.28 14.68 2.03
C CYS A 8 -4.04 15.08 0.57
N GLY A 9 -3.16 14.34 -0.13
CA GLY A 9 -2.75 14.66 -1.50
C GLY A 9 -1.46 15.46 -1.63
N ALA A 10 -0.79 15.81 -0.52
CA ALA A 10 0.59 16.28 -0.58
C ALA A 10 1.45 15.22 -1.28
N GLN A 11 2.17 15.61 -2.33
CA GLN A 11 3.05 14.69 -3.05
C GLN A 11 4.08 14.13 -2.08
N PHE A 12 4.18 12.80 -2.02
CA PHE A 12 5.25 12.14 -1.28
C PHE A 12 6.57 12.42 -2.00
N THR A 13 7.36 13.37 -1.49
CA THR A 13 8.60 13.83 -2.14
C THR A 13 9.81 12.93 -1.88
N HIS A 14 9.69 11.91 -1.03
CA HIS A 14 10.83 11.12 -0.53
C HIS A 14 10.77 9.63 -0.88
N GLY A 15 9.97 9.24 -1.88
CA GLY A 15 9.86 7.84 -2.31
C GLY A 15 9.63 7.70 -3.81
N ASN A 16 10.14 6.62 -4.40
CA ASN A 16 9.81 6.25 -5.76
C ASN A 16 8.35 5.77 -5.82
N LEU A 17 7.58 6.34 -6.73
CA LEU A 17 6.21 5.87 -6.99
C LEU A 17 6.25 4.48 -7.61
N LEU A 18 5.37 3.59 -7.14
CA LEU A 18 5.15 2.27 -7.74
C LEU A 18 4.19 2.41 -8.91
N ASN A 19 4.61 1.94 -10.08
CA ASN A 19 3.75 1.85 -11.25
C ASN A 19 2.82 0.63 -11.14
N ILE A 20 1.75 0.64 -11.95
CA ILE A 20 0.84 -0.50 -12.08
C ILE A 20 1.63 -1.77 -12.44
N GLY A 21 1.32 -2.87 -11.78
CA GLY A 21 1.99 -4.17 -11.92
C GLY A 21 3.30 -4.27 -11.12
N GLN A 22 3.80 -3.19 -10.53
CA GLN A 22 4.97 -3.25 -9.67
C GLN A 22 4.61 -3.66 -8.24
N LYS A 23 5.57 -4.32 -7.61
CA LYS A 23 5.50 -4.75 -6.22
C LYS A 23 6.70 -4.26 -5.44
N LEU A 24 6.47 -3.83 -4.20
CA LEU A 24 7.46 -3.52 -3.20
C LEU A 24 7.50 -4.68 -2.20
N ASN A 25 8.66 -5.30 -2.05
CA ASN A 25 8.88 -6.31 -1.02
C ASN A 25 9.78 -5.69 0.06
N TYR A 26 9.32 -5.66 1.30
CA TYR A 26 10.10 -5.20 2.44
C TYR A 26 9.91 -6.16 3.61
N ARG A 27 10.97 -6.88 3.97
CA ARG A 27 10.94 -7.94 4.99
C ARG A 27 9.86 -8.98 4.65
N ASN A 28 8.86 -9.12 5.51
CA ASN A 28 7.73 -10.06 5.35
C ASN A 28 6.51 -9.38 4.73
N ALA A 29 6.60 -8.10 4.37
CA ALA A 29 5.53 -7.36 3.74
C ALA A 29 5.75 -7.26 2.23
N THR A 30 4.71 -7.55 1.46
CA THR A 30 4.66 -7.35 0.01
C THR A 30 3.49 -6.46 -0.32
N CYS A 31 3.76 -5.30 -0.92
CA CYS A 31 2.75 -4.39 -1.44
C CYS A 31 2.80 -4.36 -2.96
N ALA A 32 1.66 -4.19 -3.62
CA ALA A 32 1.56 -4.10 -5.07
C ALA A 32 0.50 -3.08 -5.48
N VAL A 33 0.73 -2.45 -6.63
CA VAL A 33 -0.24 -1.56 -7.27
C VAL A 33 -0.82 -2.30 -8.47
N GLY A 34 -2.13 -2.53 -8.45
CA GLY A 34 -2.90 -3.07 -9.56
C GLY A 34 -3.46 -1.97 -10.46
N ALA A 35 -4.17 -2.39 -11.52
CA ALA A 35 -4.96 -1.45 -12.32
C ALA A 35 -6.08 -0.80 -11.47
N ASP A 36 -6.71 0.24 -12.01
CA ASP A 36 -7.89 0.89 -11.41
C ASP A 36 -7.66 1.42 -9.99
N HIS A 37 -6.45 1.90 -9.70
CA HIS A 37 -6.05 2.44 -8.39
C HIS A 37 -6.17 1.39 -7.27
N LEU A 38 -6.01 0.11 -7.60
CA LEU A 38 -5.96 -0.97 -6.62
C LEU A 38 -4.59 -0.99 -5.94
N VAL A 39 -4.58 -1.04 -4.61
CA VAL A 39 -3.36 -1.27 -3.82
C VAL A 39 -3.60 -2.44 -2.90
N ALA A 40 -2.72 -3.44 -2.92
CA ALA A 40 -2.79 -4.58 -2.03
C ALA A 40 -1.49 -4.70 -1.23
N CYS A 41 -1.58 -4.99 0.06
CA CYS A 41 -0.43 -5.32 0.89
C CYS A 41 -0.70 -6.59 1.70
N LEU A 42 0.29 -7.47 1.75
CA LEU A 42 0.29 -8.72 2.48
C LEU A 42 1.51 -8.75 3.41
N ASP A 43 1.28 -8.93 4.71
CA ASP A 43 2.31 -9.16 5.72
C ASP A 43 2.24 -10.62 6.20
N THR A 44 3.35 -11.34 6.08
CA THR A 44 3.46 -12.73 6.49
C THR A 44 4.11 -12.93 7.87
N THR A 45 4.39 -11.86 8.63
CA THR A 45 5.17 -11.90 9.88
C THR A 45 4.53 -12.80 10.96
N ARG A 46 3.21 -12.84 11.06
CA ARG A 46 2.46 -13.63 12.07
C ARG A 46 1.24 -14.34 11.44
N GLY A 47 1.44 -14.93 10.27
CA GLY A 47 0.34 -15.44 9.43
C GLY A 47 0.08 -14.50 8.26
N GLN A 48 -0.97 -14.75 7.47
CA GLN A 48 -1.31 -13.96 6.29
C GLN A 48 -2.30 -12.87 6.66
N HIS A 49 -1.78 -11.68 6.96
CA HIS A 49 -2.60 -10.49 7.23
C HIS A 49 -2.43 -9.52 6.09
N GLY A 50 -3.47 -8.82 5.70
CA GLY A 50 -3.35 -7.92 4.57
C GLY A 50 -4.56 -7.05 4.34
N PHE A 51 -4.44 -6.21 3.31
CA PHE A 51 -5.53 -5.37 2.87
C PHE A 51 -5.50 -5.18 1.36
N VAL A 52 -6.66 -4.82 0.82
CA VAL A 52 -6.82 -4.34 -0.55
C VAL A 52 -7.62 -3.03 -0.50
N LEU A 53 -7.00 -1.96 -0.99
CA LEU A 53 -7.64 -0.66 -1.19
C LEU A 53 -8.09 -0.55 -2.64
N LYS A 54 -9.35 -0.18 -2.83
CA LYS A 54 -9.91 0.14 -4.15
C LYS A 54 -10.91 1.30 -3.98
N PRO A 55 -11.10 2.15 -5.01
CA PRO A 55 -12.06 3.25 -4.93
C PRO A 55 -13.49 2.81 -4.57
N SER A 56 -13.90 1.63 -5.03
CA SER A 56 -15.24 1.08 -4.81
C SER A 56 -15.44 0.43 -3.44
N GLY A 57 -14.39 0.32 -2.62
CA GLY A 57 -14.45 -0.35 -1.32
C GLY A 57 -13.15 -1.09 -0.99
N SER A 58 -12.75 -0.97 0.27
CA SER A 58 -11.54 -1.56 0.82
C SER A 58 -11.87 -2.74 1.74
N VAL A 59 -10.98 -3.72 1.81
CA VAL A 59 -11.11 -4.88 2.71
C VAL A 59 -9.78 -5.16 3.40
N ALA A 60 -9.83 -5.69 4.61
CA ALA A 60 -8.68 -6.19 5.35
C ALA A 60 -8.98 -7.60 5.89
N PHE A 61 -7.95 -8.42 6.08
CA PHE A 61 -8.03 -9.80 6.55
C PHE A 61 -6.81 -10.15 7.42
#